data_AF-A0A1X2E1P9-F1
#
_entry.id   AF-A0A1X2E1P9-F1
#
_cell.length_a   1.000
_cell.length_b   1.000
_cell.length_c   1.000
_cell.angle_alpha   90.00
_cell.angle_beta   90.00
_cell.angle_gamma   90.00
#
_symmetry.space_group_name_H-M   'P 1'
#
loop_
_entity.id
_entity.type
_entity.pdbx_description
1 polymer ?
#
loop_
_entity_poly.entity_id
_entity_poly.type
_entity_poly.pdbx_seq_one_letter_code
_entity_poly.pdbx_strand_id
1 'polypeptide(L)'
;MSEPEVILPRELTDISEEVRRVPPPPGTADVPEPYAFRLADPDKDAEMISEWMNRPALAESWEYAWPPQRWHRYLSAQLDGSYSRPFFASQDGQDHAYIELYRAAKDSIATRYEADPYDLGIHAAIADEEFVNRGIAGYVLPYFVASVLGQDPRCRRIMFDPDHRNKTARRFCERAGCAFLGEHEMSNRRMALYALPRTPDDVPKLREA
;
A
#
# COMPACT_ATOMS: atom_id res chain seq x y z
N MET A 1 -4.04 -8.84 -32.30
CA MET A 1 -3.85 -7.56 -31.58
C MET A 1 -3.69 -7.92 -30.13
N SER A 2 -2.54 -7.67 -29.52
CA SER A 2 -2.36 -7.88 -28.08
C SER A 2 -3.28 -6.91 -27.32
N GLU A 3 -3.99 -7.38 -26.30
CA GLU A 3 -4.70 -6.49 -25.39
C GLU A 3 -3.72 -5.46 -24.80
N PRO A 4 -4.15 -4.20 -24.61
CA PRO A 4 -3.30 -3.19 -24.00
C PRO A 4 -2.89 -3.64 -22.59
N GLU A 5 -1.59 -3.54 -22.30
CA GLU A 5 -1.03 -3.88 -20.99
C GLU A 5 -1.63 -2.96 -19.91
N VAL A 6 -2.40 -3.52 -18.98
CA VAL A 6 -2.91 -2.78 -17.83
C VAL A 6 -1.74 -2.46 -16.89
N ILE A 7 -1.42 -1.16 -16.76
CA ILE A 7 -0.29 -0.70 -15.95
C ILE A 7 -0.62 -0.79 -14.45
N LEU A 8 -1.75 -0.24 -14.01
CA LEU A 8 -2.21 -0.26 -12.62
C LEU A 8 -3.37 -1.26 -12.47
N PRO A 9 -3.12 -2.56 -12.27
CA PRO A 9 -4.15 -3.60 -12.35
C PRO A 9 -5.22 -3.51 -11.26
N ARG A 10 -4.95 -2.77 -10.18
CA ARG A 10 -5.87 -2.61 -9.04
C ARG A 10 -6.66 -1.30 -9.07
N GLU A 11 -6.28 -0.35 -9.92
CA GLU A 11 -6.97 0.93 -10.00
C GLU A 11 -8.34 0.76 -10.67
N LEU A 12 -9.39 1.20 -9.98
CA LEU A 12 -10.74 1.26 -10.52
C LEU A 12 -10.91 2.54 -11.34
N THR A 13 -11.32 2.38 -12.60
CA THR A 13 -11.56 3.52 -13.51
C THR A 13 -13.04 3.91 -13.59
N ASP A 14 -13.94 2.97 -13.33
CA ASP A 14 -15.38 3.18 -13.17
C ASP A 14 -15.71 3.50 -11.70
N ILE A 15 -15.56 4.78 -11.36
CA ILE A 15 -15.74 5.33 -10.01
C ILE A 15 -16.61 6.59 -10.07
N SER A 16 -17.28 6.90 -8.97
CA SER A 16 -18.10 8.11 -8.86
C SER A 16 -17.26 9.39 -9.01
N GLU A 17 -17.90 10.48 -9.42
CA GLU A 17 -17.27 11.80 -9.50
C GLU A 17 -16.73 12.29 -8.16
N GLU A 18 -17.39 11.92 -7.05
CA GLU A 18 -16.92 12.22 -5.70
C GLU A 18 -15.55 11.59 -5.44
N VAL A 19 -15.40 10.28 -5.69
CA VAL A 19 -14.14 9.56 -5.51
C VAL A 19 -13.07 10.05 -6.50
N ARG A 20 -13.46 10.31 -7.76
CA ARG A 20 -12.54 10.81 -8.80
C ARG A 20 -11.89 12.14 -8.41
N ARG A 21 -12.64 13.04 -7.75
CA ARG A 21 -12.18 14.37 -7.31
C ARG A 21 -11.28 14.33 -6.07
N VAL A 22 -11.21 13.21 -5.35
CA VAL A 22 -10.31 13.09 -4.20
C VAL A 22 -8.86 13.23 -4.69
N PRO A 23 -8.06 14.13 -4.08
CA PRO A 23 -6.68 14.33 -4.48
C PRO A 23 -5.84 13.07 -4.28
N PRO A 24 -4.64 12.99 -4.88
CA PRO A 24 -3.70 11.93 -4.53
C PRO A 24 -3.46 11.82 -3.02
N PRO A 25 -2.98 10.66 -2.54
CA PRO A 25 -2.45 10.53 -1.18
C PRO A 25 -1.32 11.54 -0.90
N PRO A 26 -1.04 11.84 0.39
CA PRO A 26 0.12 12.62 0.77
C PRO A 26 1.41 12.10 0.11
N GLY A 27 2.24 13.03 -0.40
CA GLY A 27 3.50 12.72 -1.09
C GLY A 27 4.74 12.75 -0.18
N THR A 28 4.56 13.00 1.11
CA THR A 28 5.63 13.16 2.10
C THR A 28 5.25 12.45 3.39
N ALA A 29 6.23 11.99 4.15
CA ALA A 29 5.99 11.48 5.50
C ALA A 29 7.10 11.90 6.48
N ASP A 30 6.69 12.47 7.60
CA ASP A 30 7.56 12.89 8.68
C ASP A 30 7.76 11.72 9.65
N VAL A 31 9.00 11.26 9.78
CA VAL A 31 9.40 10.15 10.66
C VAL A 31 10.68 10.52 11.39
N PRO A 32 10.95 9.93 12.58
CA PRO A 32 12.15 10.26 13.34
C PRO A 32 13.42 9.80 12.61
N GLU A 33 14.51 10.56 12.76
CA GLU A 33 15.84 10.11 12.37
C GLU A 33 16.21 8.80 13.12
N PRO A 34 16.99 7.90 12.50
CA PRO A 34 17.62 8.00 11.17
C PRO A 34 16.74 7.45 10.03
N TYR A 35 15.42 7.38 10.22
CA TYR A 35 14.50 6.86 9.21
C TYR A 35 14.04 7.95 8.25
N ALA A 36 13.73 7.57 7.00
CA ALA A 36 13.10 8.48 6.05
C ALA A 36 12.21 7.72 5.06
N PHE A 37 11.19 8.41 4.55
CA PHE A 37 10.36 7.96 3.43
C PHE A 37 10.49 8.95 2.29
N ARG A 38 10.96 8.48 1.14
CA ARG A 38 11.07 9.28 -0.08
C ARG A 38 10.16 8.71 -1.15
N LEU A 39 9.60 9.56 -2.01
CA LEU A 39 8.93 9.06 -3.20
C LEU A 39 9.93 8.34 -4.10
N ALA A 40 9.45 7.31 -4.80
CA ALA A 40 10.21 6.67 -5.84
C ALA A 40 10.46 7.64 -7.01
N ASP A 41 11.64 7.53 -7.61
CA ASP A 41 12.03 8.19 -8.85
C ASP A 41 12.11 7.09 -9.93
N PRO A 42 11.17 7.04 -10.90
CA PRO A 42 11.13 5.98 -11.90
C PRO A 42 12.44 5.79 -12.65
N ASP A 43 13.16 6.89 -12.94
CA ASP A 43 14.40 6.86 -13.71
C ASP A 43 15.57 6.28 -12.90
N LYS A 44 15.52 6.36 -11.57
CA LYS A 44 16.60 5.89 -10.68
C LYS A 44 16.29 4.56 -10.01
N ASP A 45 15.03 4.31 -9.68
CA ASP A 45 14.65 3.24 -8.76
C ASP A 45 14.09 2.00 -9.46
N ALA A 46 13.71 2.09 -10.75
CA ALA A 46 13.07 0.98 -11.47
C ALA A 46 13.91 -0.31 -11.49
N GLU A 47 15.23 -0.19 -11.58
CA GLU A 47 16.15 -1.35 -11.53
C GLU A 47 16.15 -1.98 -10.13
N MET A 48 16.27 -1.16 -9.08
CA MET A 48 16.31 -1.63 -7.69
C MET A 48 15.01 -2.33 -7.29
N ILE A 49 13.84 -1.73 -7.56
CA ILE A 49 12.56 -2.35 -7.21
C ILE A 49 12.30 -3.61 -8.01
N SER A 50 12.73 -3.64 -9.28
CA SER A 50 12.64 -4.83 -10.12
C SER A 50 13.47 -5.96 -9.51
N GLU A 51 14.71 -5.70 -9.10
CA GLU A 51 15.54 -6.69 -8.42
C GLU A 51 14.86 -7.22 -7.15
N TRP A 52 14.40 -6.32 -6.27
CA TRP A 52 13.74 -6.70 -5.02
C TRP A 52 12.52 -7.59 -5.27
N MET A 53 11.65 -7.19 -6.19
CA MET A 53 10.39 -7.88 -6.47
C MET A 53 10.58 -9.21 -7.22
N ASN A 54 11.77 -9.44 -7.78
CA ASN A 54 12.18 -10.74 -8.33
C ASN A 54 12.83 -11.67 -7.28
N ARG A 55 13.10 -11.21 -6.05
CA ARG A 55 13.56 -12.09 -4.96
C ARG A 55 12.46 -13.09 -4.60
N PRO A 56 12.75 -14.38 -4.34
CA PRO A 56 11.73 -15.41 -4.19
C PRO A 56 10.60 -15.08 -3.19
N ALA A 57 10.94 -14.54 -2.01
CA ALA A 57 9.97 -14.21 -0.98
C ALA A 57 9.03 -13.05 -1.39
N LEU A 58 9.54 -12.04 -2.10
CA LEU A 58 8.72 -10.94 -2.61
C LEU A 58 7.95 -11.35 -3.86
N ALA A 59 8.54 -12.13 -4.75
CA ALA A 59 7.85 -12.67 -5.92
C ALA A 59 6.62 -13.52 -5.54
N GLU A 60 6.73 -14.35 -4.48
CA GLU A 60 5.61 -15.15 -3.98
C GLU A 60 4.50 -14.30 -3.32
N SER A 61 4.87 -13.20 -2.66
CA SER A 61 3.91 -12.39 -1.88
C SER A 61 3.29 -11.22 -2.64
N TRP A 62 4.02 -10.64 -3.60
CA TRP A 62 3.60 -9.49 -4.40
C TRP A 62 3.22 -9.84 -5.84
N GLU A 63 3.69 -10.98 -6.36
CA GLU A 63 3.42 -11.45 -7.74
C GLU A 63 3.93 -10.50 -8.85
N TYR A 64 4.75 -9.49 -8.50
CA TYR A 64 5.22 -8.42 -9.40
C TYR A 64 6.70 -8.61 -9.81
N ALA A 65 7.09 -9.85 -10.10
CA ALA A 65 8.40 -10.21 -10.63
C ALA A 65 8.57 -9.73 -12.10
N TRP A 66 8.56 -8.40 -12.26
CA TRP A 66 8.54 -7.71 -13.55
C TRP A 66 9.92 -7.15 -13.89
N PRO A 67 10.23 -6.96 -15.19
CA PRO A 67 11.47 -6.32 -15.60
C PRO A 67 11.48 -4.81 -15.28
N PRO A 68 12.66 -4.16 -15.21
CA PRO A 68 12.78 -2.74 -14.86
C PRO A 68 11.92 -1.81 -15.72
N GLN A 69 11.77 -2.10 -17.01
CA GLN A 69 10.97 -1.26 -17.94
C GLN A 69 9.47 -1.26 -17.59
N ARG A 70 8.97 -2.34 -16.97
CA ARG A 70 7.59 -2.39 -16.48
C ARG A 70 7.48 -1.64 -15.15
N TRP A 71 8.44 -1.79 -14.26
CA TRP A 71 8.49 -1.02 -13.01
C TRP A 71 8.60 0.49 -13.25
N HIS A 72 9.40 0.94 -14.21
CA HIS A 72 9.49 2.34 -14.62
C HIS A 72 8.11 2.91 -15.00
N ARG A 73 7.39 2.21 -15.90
CA ARG A 73 6.04 2.60 -16.31
C ARG A 73 5.03 2.55 -15.16
N TYR A 74 5.17 1.56 -14.27
CA TYR A 74 4.30 1.41 -13.10
C TYR A 74 4.46 2.57 -12.12
N LEU A 75 5.70 2.87 -11.71
CA LEU A 75 6.00 3.99 -10.82
C LEU A 75 5.58 5.33 -11.43
N SER A 76 5.85 5.52 -12.73
CA SER A 76 5.43 6.73 -13.46
C SER A 76 3.91 6.91 -13.43
N ALA A 77 3.15 5.84 -13.71
CA ALA A 77 1.70 5.90 -13.68
C ALA A 77 1.14 6.19 -12.28
N GLN A 78 1.75 5.67 -11.22
CA GLN A 78 1.35 6.01 -9.85
C GLN A 78 1.58 7.49 -9.55
N LEU A 79 2.74 8.04 -9.93
CA LEU A 79 3.11 9.44 -9.66
C LEU A 79 2.28 10.44 -10.48
N ASP A 80 2.04 10.15 -11.77
CA ASP A 80 1.21 10.97 -12.66
C ASP A 80 -0.27 10.95 -12.25
N GLY A 81 -0.71 9.86 -11.64
CA GLY A 81 -2.08 9.63 -11.22
C GLY A 81 -2.46 10.25 -9.87
N SER A 82 -3.73 10.04 -9.52
CA SER A 82 -4.32 10.43 -8.23
C SER A 82 -4.69 9.23 -7.34
N TYR A 83 -4.22 8.05 -7.72
CA TYR A 83 -4.54 6.78 -7.06
C TYR A 83 -3.51 6.40 -5.99
N SER A 84 -2.22 6.36 -6.33
CA SER A 84 -1.17 5.82 -5.45
C SER A 84 0.05 6.73 -5.37
N ARG A 85 0.82 6.61 -4.29
CA ARG A 85 2.13 7.21 -4.09
C ARG A 85 3.14 6.12 -3.69
N PRO A 86 4.15 5.84 -4.54
CA PRO A 86 5.19 4.88 -4.25
C PRO A 86 6.29 5.52 -3.39
N PHE A 87 6.63 4.89 -2.28
CA PHE A 87 7.67 5.32 -1.35
C PHE A 87 8.75 4.25 -1.21
N PHE A 88 9.98 4.70 -0.98
CA PHE A 88 11.02 3.89 -0.34
C PHE A 88 11.20 4.30 1.10
N ALA A 89 11.25 3.32 1.99
CA ALA A 89 11.60 3.48 3.39
C ALA A 89 13.09 3.19 3.56
N SER A 90 13.79 4.13 4.18
CA SER A 90 15.22 4.05 4.44
C SER A 90 15.56 4.17 5.91
N GLN A 91 16.73 3.66 6.26
CA GLN A 91 17.39 3.87 7.54
C GLN A 91 18.85 4.25 7.26
N ASP A 92 19.36 5.29 7.90
CA ASP A 92 20.74 5.75 7.74
C ASP A 92 21.10 6.01 6.25
N GLY A 93 20.11 6.46 5.45
CA GLY A 93 20.25 6.75 4.03
C GLY A 93 20.20 5.54 3.08
N GLN A 94 20.06 4.32 3.61
CA GLN A 94 19.93 3.10 2.81
C GLN A 94 18.46 2.66 2.71
N ASP A 95 17.96 2.39 1.51
CA ASP A 95 16.58 1.91 1.31
C ASP A 95 16.46 0.41 1.64
N HIS A 96 15.39 0.03 2.35
CA HIS A 96 15.14 -1.34 2.79
C HIS A 96 13.72 -1.86 2.48
N ALA A 97 12.77 -0.96 2.23
CA ALA A 97 11.40 -1.34 1.92
C ALA A 97 10.76 -0.41 0.91
N TYR A 98 9.80 -0.95 0.17
CA TYR A 98 8.93 -0.23 -0.76
C TYR A 98 7.51 -0.20 -0.21
N ILE A 99 6.86 0.96 -0.26
CA ILE A 99 5.50 1.18 0.24
C ILE A 99 4.64 1.81 -0.83
N GLU A 100 3.43 1.32 -1.00
CA GLU A 100 2.39 1.98 -1.79
C GLU A 100 1.35 2.56 -0.84
N LEU A 101 1.23 3.88 -0.81
CA LEU A 101 0.14 4.57 -0.16
C LEU A 101 -0.91 4.91 -1.22
N TYR A 102 -2.12 4.37 -1.13
CA TYR A 102 -3.14 4.53 -2.17
C TYR A 102 -4.49 4.98 -1.64
N ARG A 103 -5.34 5.54 -2.51
CA ARG A 103 -6.75 5.83 -2.23
C ARG A 103 -7.54 4.53 -2.31
N ALA A 104 -7.98 4.02 -1.17
CA ALA A 104 -8.66 2.73 -1.09
C ALA A 104 -9.98 2.70 -1.87
N ALA A 105 -10.71 3.83 -1.93
CA ALA A 105 -11.92 3.97 -2.74
C ALA A 105 -11.67 3.91 -4.27
N LYS A 106 -10.42 4.08 -4.71
CA LYS A 106 -9.97 3.92 -6.10
C LYS A 106 -9.30 2.56 -6.35
N ASP A 107 -9.24 1.69 -5.35
CA ASP A 107 -8.66 0.35 -5.44
C ASP A 107 -9.75 -0.72 -5.52
N SER A 108 -9.43 -1.85 -6.15
CA SER A 108 -10.22 -3.09 -6.15
C SER A 108 -10.78 -3.49 -4.77
N ILE A 109 -10.13 -3.16 -3.65
CA ILE A 109 -10.64 -3.46 -2.29
C ILE A 109 -11.92 -2.68 -1.93
N ALA A 110 -12.21 -1.56 -2.60
CA ALA A 110 -13.41 -0.76 -2.38
C ALA A 110 -14.71 -1.55 -2.60
N THR A 111 -14.65 -2.66 -3.34
CA THR A 111 -15.83 -3.50 -3.61
C THR A 111 -16.18 -4.42 -2.43
N ARG A 112 -15.36 -4.48 -1.38
CA ARG A 112 -15.52 -5.43 -0.25
C ARG A 112 -16.07 -4.80 1.01
N TYR A 113 -16.08 -3.47 1.09
CA TYR A 113 -16.56 -2.73 2.24
C TYR A 113 -17.18 -1.39 1.83
N GLU A 114 -17.87 -0.73 2.75
CA GLU A 114 -18.38 0.63 2.54
C GLU A 114 -17.22 1.64 2.60
N ALA A 115 -16.47 1.73 1.50
CA ALA A 115 -15.31 2.62 1.38
C ALA A 115 -15.70 4.10 1.44
N ASP A 116 -15.05 4.85 2.33
CA ASP A 116 -15.09 6.32 2.32
C ASP A 116 -14.15 6.84 1.21
N PRO A 117 -14.50 7.91 0.49
CA PRO A 117 -13.65 8.47 -0.57
C PRO A 117 -12.21 8.79 -0.12
N TYR A 118 -12.01 9.08 1.17
CA TYR A 118 -10.71 9.45 1.72
C TYR A 118 -9.95 8.29 2.39
N ASP A 119 -10.52 7.09 2.45
CA ASP A 119 -9.83 5.92 2.99
C ASP A 119 -8.51 5.70 2.24
N LEU A 120 -7.44 5.52 3.00
CA LEU A 120 -6.11 5.22 2.47
C LEU A 120 -5.81 3.74 2.65
N GLY A 121 -5.03 3.14 1.76
CA GLY A 121 -4.51 1.79 1.92
C GLY A 121 -2.98 1.77 1.85
N ILE A 122 -2.38 0.75 2.45
CA ILE A 122 -0.93 0.54 2.45
C ILE A 122 -0.60 -0.88 1.97
N HIS A 123 0.25 -0.98 0.96
CA HIS A 123 1.04 -2.18 0.70
C HIS A 123 2.49 -1.94 1.11
N ALA A 124 3.15 -2.93 1.72
CA ALA A 124 4.56 -2.86 2.10
C ALA A 124 5.33 -4.10 1.64
N ALA A 125 6.41 -3.89 0.89
CA ALA A 125 7.37 -4.90 0.48
C ALA A 125 8.68 -4.62 1.23
N ILE A 126 9.11 -5.55 2.07
CA ILE A 126 10.36 -5.38 2.81
C ILE A 126 11.40 -6.24 2.11
N ALA A 127 12.41 -5.59 1.52
CA ALA A 127 13.44 -6.28 0.74
C ALA A 127 14.52 -6.89 1.61
N ASP A 128 14.76 -6.30 2.78
CA ASP A 128 15.77 -6.73 3.73
C ASP A 128 15.12 -7.47 4.92
N GLU A 129 15.41 -8.76 5.05
CA GLU A 129 14.91 -9.57 6.16
C GLU A 129 15.39 -9.05 7.52
N GLU A 130 16.56 -8.40 7.59
CA GLU A 130 17.06 -7.82 8.83
C GLU A 130 16.17 -6.68 9.33
N PHE A 131 15.60 -5.91 8.40
CA PHE A 131 14.65 -4.83 8.68
C PHE A 131 13.36 -5.37 9.32
N VAL A 132 12.94 -6.58 8.93
CA VAL A 132 11.82 -7.30 9.57
C VAL A 132 12.23 -7.90 10.91
N ASN A 133 13.33 -8.65 10.92
CA ASN A 133 13.76 -9.47 12.05
C ASN A 133 14.15 -8.64 13.28
N ARG A 134 14.63 -7.41 13.07
CA ARG A 134 14.91 -6.45 14.15
C ARG A 134 13.68 -5.65 14.59
N GLY A 135 12.52 -5.87 13.96
CA GLY A 135 11.27 -5.18 14.29
C GLY A 135 11.22 -3.73 13.83
N ILE A 136 12.14 -3.30 12.96
CA ILE A 136 12.26 -1.89 12.52
C ILE A 136 10.99 -1.47 11.77
N ALA A 137 10.47 -2.33 10.88
CA ALA A 137 9.21 -2.07 10.18
C ALA A 137 8.05 -1.77 11.15
N GLY A 138 7.96 -2.51 12.27
CA GLY A 138 6.93 -2.28 13.27
C GLY A 138 7.16 -1.09 14.19
N TYR A 139 8.38 -0.58 14.25
CA TYR A 139 8.68 0.68 14.91
C TYR A 139 8.36 1.88 14.01
N VAL A 140 8.76 1.85 12.74
CA VAL A 140 8.71 3.02 11.86
C VAL A 140 7.35 3.22 11.17
N LEU A 141 6.64 2.15 10.80
CA LEU A 141 5.36 2.24 10.08
C LEU A 141 4.28 3.02 10.87
N PRO A 142 4.16 2.91 12.21
CA PRO A 142 3.27 3.77 12.98
C PRO A 142 3.53 5.28 12.82
N TYR A 143 4.79 5.71 12.71
CA TYR A 143 5.12 7.12 12.46
C TYR A 143 4.69 7.54 11.05
N PHE A 144 4.96 6.71 10.05
CA PHE A 144 4.49 6.94 8.68
C PHE A 144 2.96 7.10 8.64
N VAL A 145 2.22 6.16 9.25
CA VAL A 145 0.76 6.20 9.37
C VAL A 145 0.28 7.48 10.08
N ALA A 146 0.88 7.83 11.21
CA ALA A 146 0.52 9.05 11.95
C ALA A 146 0.75 10.30 11.11
N SER A 147 1.87 10.39 10.39
CA SER A 147 2.18 11.50 9.50
C SER A 147 1.17 11.64 8.36
N VAL A 148 0.85 10.56 7.64
CA VAL A 148 -0.09 10.65 6.51
C VAL A 148 -1.52 10.95 6.98
N LEU A 149 -1.94 10.44 8.14
CA LEU A 149 -3.22 10.81 8.76
C LEU A 149 -3.22 12.27 9.24
N GLY A 150 -2.10 12.79 9.72
CA GLY A 150 -1.96 14.21 10.07
C GLY A 150 -2.12 15.13 8.85
N GLN A 151 -1.58 14.72 7.71
CA GLN A 151 -1.65 15.47 6.45
C GLN A 151 -3.01 15.34 5.74
N ASP A 152 -3.71 14.21 5.92
CA ASP A 152 -5.05 14.00 5.36
C ASP A 152 -6.12 13.86 6.47
N PRO A 153 -6.64 14.99 7.01
CA PRO A 153 -7.58 14.96 8.13
C PRO A 153 -8.94 14.34 7.81
N ARG A 154 -9.26 14.13 6.52
CA ARG A 154 -10.51 13.50 6.09
C ARG A 154 -10.41 11.98 6.03
N CYS A 155 -9.20 11.44 5.84
CA CYS A 155 -8.97 10.00 5.91
C CYS A 155 -9.31 9.48 7.31
N ARG A 156 -10.25 8.53 7.42
CA ARG A 156 -10.72 8.01 8.72
C ARG A 156 -10.00 6.74 9.16
N ARG A 157 -9.34 6.05 8.24
CA ARG A 157 -8.72 4.73 8.47
C ARG A 157 -7.67 4.42 7.41
N ILE A 158 -6.74 3.54 7.78
CA ILE A 158 -5.79 2.92 6.86
C ILE A 158 -6.19 1.46 6.62
N MET A 159 -6.28 1.06 5.37
CA MET A 159 -6.62 -0.30 4.94
C MET A 159 -5.36 -1.14 4.74
N PHE A 160 -5.45 -2.40 5.13
CA PHE A 160 -4.43 -3.42 4.88
C PHE A 160 -5.10 -4.69 4.34
N ASP A 161 -4.54 -5.25 3.29
CA ASP A 161 -5.07 -6.44 2.63
C ASP A 161 -3.97 -7.50 2.41
N PRO A 162 -3.31 -8.04 3.46
CA PRO A 162 -2.33 -9.12 3.29
C PRO A 162 -2.96 -10.39 2.69
N ASP A 163 -2.13 -11.25 2.08
CA ASP A 163 -2.57 -12.61 1.69
C ASP A 163 -3.07 -13.34 2.94
N HIS A 164 -4.18 -14.07 2.81
CA HIS A 164 -4.81 -14.75 3.94
C HIS A 164 -3.86 -15.76 4.64
N ARG A 165 -2.86 -16.29 3.93
CA ARG A 165 -1.82 -17.20 4.42
C ARG A 165 -0.65 -16.47 5.07
N ASN A 166 -0.48 -15.17 4.84
CA ASN A 166 0.62 -14.39 5.40
C ASN A 166 0.39 -14.10 6.89
N LYS A 167 0.69 -15.09 7.73
CA LYS A 167 0.52 -15.03 9.18
C LYS A 167 1.28 -13.86 9.82
N THR A 168 2.44 -13.49 9.29
CA THR A 168 3.26 -12.40 9.82
C THR A 168 2.56 -11.06 9.62
N ALA A 169 2.10 -10.76 8.41
CA ALA A 169 1.40 -9.51 8.11
C ALA A 169 0.03 -9.43 8.81
N ARG A 170 -0.69 -10.55 8.95
CA ARG A 170 -1.95 -10.60 9.71
C ARG A 170 -1.74 -10.30 11.19
N ARG A 171 -0.77 -10.97 11.83
CA ARG A 171 -0.39 -10.71 13.23
C ARG A 171 0.10 -9.27 13.43
N PHE A 172 0.77 -8.71 12.44
CA PHE A 172 1.17 -7.31 12.46
C PHE A 172 -0.06 -6.39 12.55
N CYS A 173 -1.07 -6.59 11.70
CA CYS A 173 -2.31 -5.83 11.72
C CYS A 173 -3.06 -5.99 13.07
N GLU A 174 -3.17 -7.23 13.55
CA GLU A 174 -3.85 -7.55 14.81
C GLU A 174 -3.17 -6.89 16.01
N ARG A 175 -1.83 -6.90 16.07
CA ARG A 175 -1.06 -6.24 17.13
C ARG A 175 -1.13 -4.72 17.05
N ALA A 176 -1.30 -4.16 15.85
CA ALA A 176 -1.49 -2.73 15.64
C ALA A 176 -2.91 -2.25 16.01
N GLY A 177 -3.81 -3.16 16.41
CA GLY A 177 -5.19 -2.82 16.78
C GLY A 177 -6.13 -2.65 15.58
N CYS A 178 -5.77 -3.21 14.42
CA CYS A 178 -6.64 -3.17 13.25
C CYS A 178 -7.91 -4.00 13.48
N ALA A 179 -9.06 -3.48 13.06
CA ALA A 179 -10.29 -4.24 12.94
C ALA A 179 -10.19 -5.23 11.77
N PHE A 180 -10.46 -6.51 12.03
CA PHE A 180 -10.50 -7.54 10.99
C PHE A 180 -11.87 -7.52 10.28
N LEU A 181 -11.83 -7.41 8.95
CA LEU A 181 -12.98 -7.28 8.07
C LEU A 181 -13.21 -8.55 7.24
N GLY A 182 -12.67 -9.70 7.68
CA GLY A 182 -12.86 -10.98 7.02
C GLY A 182 -11.87 -11.26 5.89
N GLU A 183 -11.98 -12.46 5.34
CA GLU A 183 -11.22 -12.89 4.16
C GLU A 183 -12.08 -12.83 2.91
N HIS A 184 -11.50 -12.37 1.80
CA HIS A 184 -12.23 -12.10 0.56
C HIS A 184 -11.51 -12.73 -0.63
N GLU A 185 -12.25 -13.43 -1.48
CA GLU A 185 -11.75 -13.93 -2.77
C GLU A 185 -11.72 -12.79 -3.78
N MET A 186 -10.52 -12.49 -4.29
CA MET A 186 -10.26 -11.51 -5.35
C MET A 186 -9.93 -12.25 -6.66
N SER A 187 -9.80 -11.52 -7.77
CA SER A 187 -9.56 -12.12 -9.09
C SER A 187 -8.26 -12.93 -9.18
N ASN A 188 -7.22 -12.54 -8.44
CA ASN A 188 -5.91 -13.19 -8.46
C ASN A 188 -5.48 -13.82 -7.12
N ARG A 189 -6.18 -13.53 -6.02
CA ARG A 189 -5.74 -13.94 -4.67
C ARG A 189 -6.88 -13.96 -3.67
N ARG A 190 -6.67 -14.61 -2.53
CA ARG A 190 -7.51 -14.45 -1.34
C ARG A 190 -6.81 -13.57 -0.32
N MET A 191 -7.44 -12.46 0.05
CA MET A 191 -6.89 -11.50 1.02
C MET A 191 -7.57 -11.62 2.38
N ALA A 192 -6.88 -11.21 3.44
CA ALA A 192 -7.47 -10.93 4.75
C ALA A 192 -7.51 -9.40 4.90
N LEU A 193 -8.71 -8.81 4.95
CA LEU A 193 -8.88 -7.36 4.98
C LEU A 193 -8.88 -6.85 6.43
N TYR A 194 -8.13 -5.79 6.68
CA TYR A 194 -8.04 -5.11 7.97
C TYR A 194 -8.17 -3.60 7.77
N ALA A 195 -8.73 -2.92 8.76
CA ALA A 195 -8.74 -1.46 8.84
C ALA A 195 -8.12 -1.02 10.16
N LEU A 196 -7.18 -0.08 10.11
CA LEU A 196 -6.69 0.66 11.26
C LEU A 196 -7.47 1.98 11.36
N PRO A 197 -8.50 2.05 12.22
CA PRO A 197 -9.35 3.23 12.30
C PRO A 197 -8.70 4.31 13.18
N ARG A 198 -9.02 5.59 12.96
CA ARG A 198 -8.62 6.67 13.89
C ARG A 198 -9.30 6.52 15.24
N THR A 199 -10.60 6.23 15.21
CA THR A 199 -11.44 6.01 16.38
C THR A 199 -12.26 4.74 16.19
N PRO A 200 -12.79 4.11 17.26
CA PRO A 200 -13.61 2.90 17.11
C PRO A 200 -14.82 3.06 16.15
N ASP A 201 -15.37 4.27 16.03
CA ASP A 201 -16.51 4.56 15.14
C ASP A 201 -16.09 4.62 13.66
N ASP A 202 -14.79 4.70 13.38
CA ASP A 202 -14.24 4.69 12.03
C ASP A 202 -14.03 3.27 11.49
N VAL A 203 -14.57 2.21 12.10
CA VAL A 203 -14.55 0.86 11.49
C VAL A 203 -15.63 0.77 10.40
N PRO A 204 -15.29 0.40 9.15
CA PRO A 204 -16.28 0.31 8.08
C PRO A 204 -17.21 -0.90 8.25
N LYS A 205 -18.40 -0.79 7.67
CA LYS A 205 -19.24 -1.95 7.42
C LYS A 205 -18.75 -2.70 6.18
N LEU A 206 -18.96 -4.01 6.18
CA LEU A 206 -18.78 -4.82 4.98
C LEU A 206 -19.92 -4.58 4.00
N ARG A 207 -19.63 -4.64 2.69
CA ARG A 207 -20.67 -4.72 1.68
C ARG A 207 -21.25 -6.13 1.72
N GLU A 208 -22.57 -6.23 1.74
CA GLU A 208 -23.25 -7.51 1.52
C GLU A 208 -22.92 -8.00 0.10
N ALA A 209 -22.70 -9.31 -0.03
CA ALA A 209 -22.30 -9.96 -1.28
C ALA A 209 -23.45 -10.05 -2.29
#